data_AF-A0AAV9DCF3-F1
#
_entry.id   AF-A0AAV9DCF3-F1
#
_cell.length_a   1.000
_cell.length_b   1.000
_cell.length_c   1.000
_cell.angle_alpha   90.00
_cell.angle_beta   90.00
_cell.angle_gamma   90.00
#
_symmetry.space_group_name_H-M   'P 1'
#
loop_
_entity.id
_entity.type
_entity.pdbx_description
1 polymer ?
#
loop_
_entity_poly.entity_id
_entity_poly.type
_entity_poly.pdbx_seq_one_letter_code
_entity_poly.pdbx_strand_id
1 'polypeptide(L)'
;MSESVGLPTLDALIDATVPSAIRSDPMRFGNPRFDLGLTESQMEYKRMMPGRIIGVSVDSTGKPALRMAMQTREQHIRRDKATSNICTAQALLANMAAMYAVYHGPEGLKAIADRVHGLAGTFAHGLKKLGTVTVQELPFFDTVKVTCSDARAIAEAAYKQEMNLWIVDPNTITVSFDETTTLDDVNKLFQVFACGKPVSFDAASIASEVESAIPTGLKRDSPYLTHPIFNSYHTEHELLIYLHRLQSKDLSLCHSMIPLGSCTMKLNATVEMMPVTWPSFANLHPFAPTEQTAGYQEMFKDLGELLCTITGFDSFSLQPNAGAAGEYAGLMVIRAYHLSRGDSHRNVCIIPVSAHGTNPASAAMCGMKIVAVGTDAKGNINIEELRKAAEANKENLSALMVTYPSTHGVYEEGIDEICKIIHDNGGQVYMDGANMNAQGQMYVTLTSIKHSASRMVEVVLGHYPILFRGVNGTVAHEFIVDLRGFKATAGIEAEDVAKRLMDYGFHGPTMSWPVPGTLMIEPTESESKAELDRFCDALISIREEITEIENGKADIQNNVLKGAPHPLSMLMGDKWTKPYSREYAAFPASWLRTSKFWPTTGRVDNVYGDRNLVCTLLPVSQMAEEQAAVTA
;
A
#
# COMPACT_ATOMS: atom_id res chain seq x y z
N MET A 1 -2.82 17.01 13.57
CA MET A 1 -3.07 16.17 12.37
C MET A 1 -2.80 14.70 12.64
N SER A 2 -1.66 14.35 13.22
CA SER A 2 -1.30 13.00 13.70
C SER A 2 -2.24 12.52 14.83
N GLU A 3 -2.61 13.39 15.76
CA GLU A 3 -3.61 13.09 16.80
C GLU A 3 -5.03 12.86 16.23
N SER A 4 -5.47 13.64 15.25
CA SER A 4 -6.81 13.53 14.65
C SER A 4 -7.03 12.27 13.80
N VAL A 5 -5.94 11.54 13.54
CA VAL A 5 -5.91 10.27 12.79
C VAL A 5 -5.46 9.11 13.66
N GLY A 6 -5.38 9.30 14.99
CA GLY A 6 -5.11 8.24 15.96
C GLY A 6 -3.64 7.80 16.07
N LEU A 7 -2.69 8.55 15.52
CA LEU A 7 -1.26 8.25 15.62
C LEU A 7 -0.56 9.45 16.25
N PRO A 8 -0.54 9.57 17.60
CA PRO A 8 -0.18 10.82 18.26
C PRO A 8 1.28 11.23 18.06
N THR A 9 2.18 10.28 17.78
CA THR A 9 3.62 10.52 17.66
C THR A 9 4.17 10.09 16.30
N LEU A 10 5.35 10.62 15.95
CA LEU A 10 6.11 10.13 14.80
C LEU A 10 6.44 8.64 14.93
N ASP A 11 6.76 8.16 16.13
CA ASP A 11 7.08 6.74 16.35
C ASP A 11 5.86 5.84 16.12
N ALA A 12 4.67 6.22 16.58
CA ALA A 12 3.43 5.50 16.28
C ALA A 12 3.19 5.42 14.76
N LEU A 13 3.53 6.48 14.04
CA LEU A 13 3.43 6.53 12.59
C LEU A 13 4.52 5.70 11.89
N ILE A 14 5.74 5.67 12.41
CA ILE A 14 6.81 4.79 11.93
C ILE A 14 6.46 3.32 12.21
N ASP A 15 5.86 3.00 13.35
CA ASP A 15 5.32 1.69 13.74
C ASP A 15 4.23 1.21 12.79
N ALA A 16 3.33 2.10 12.40
CA ALA A 16 2.29 1.79 11.43
C ALA A 16 2.81 1.68 9.98
N THR A 17 3.87 2.41 9.61
CA THR A 17 4.42 2.44 8.23
C THR A 17 5.50 1.38 7.95
N VAL A 18 6.29 1.02 8.95
CA VAL A 18 7.44 0.12 8.84
C VAL A 18 7.16 -1.15 9.65
N PRO A 19 6.64 -2.23 9.03
CA PRO A 19 6.39 -3.49 9.73
C PRO A 19 7.60 -3.95 10.55
N SER A 20 7.36 -4.49 11.76
CA SER A 20 8.42 -5.07 12.60
C SER A 20 9.21 -6.17 11.87
N ALA A 21 8.61 -6.86 10.89
CA ALA A 21 9.29 -7.85 10.05
C ALA A 21 10.38 -7.28 9.11
N ILE A 22 10.39 -5.97 8.85
CA ILE A 22 11.49 -5.25 8.18
C ILE A 22 12.36 -4.45 9.16
N ARG A 23 11.98 -4.37 10.44
CA ARG A 23 12.85 -3.95 11.53
C ARG A 23 13.66 -5.17 11.95
N SER A 24 14.83 -5.35 11.35
CA SER A 24 15.72 -6.46 11.70
C SER A 24 15.98 -6.53 13.22
N ASP A 25 16.24 -7.73 13.74
CA ASP A 25 16.98 -7.93 15.00
C ASP A 25 18.16 -6.95 15.11
N PRO A 26 18.57 -6.52 16.32
CA PRO A 26 19.58 -5.48 16.51
C PRO A 26 20.79 -5.73 15.61
N MET A 27 20.86 -4.94 14.54
CA MET A 27 21.92 -5.03 13.55
C MET A 27 23.23 -4.88 14.29
N ARG A 28 24.04 -5.93 14.29
CA ARG A 28 25.43 -5.85 14.74
C ARG A 28 26.07 -4.72 13.93
N PHE A 29 26.53 -3.68 14.62
CA PHE A 29 27.23 -2.49 14.11
C PHE A 29 28.45 -2.87 13.24
N GLY A 30 28.21 -3.32 12.02
CA GLY A 30 29.25 -3.81 11.11
C GLY A 30 28.80 -4.07 9.67
N ASN A 31 27.51 -3.96 9.33
CA ASN A 31 27.04 -4.08 7.95
C ASN A 31 25.76 -3.25 7.73
N PRO A 32 25.81 -2.09 7.04
CA PRO A 32 24.67 -1.20 6.86
C PRO A 32 23.84 -1.69 5.68
N ARG A 33 22.82 -2.51 5.93
CA ARG A 33 21.97 -3.07 4.87
C ARG A 33 20.50 -3.00 5.29
N PHE A 34 19.84 -1.93 4.87
CA PHE A 34 18.40 -1.82 4.57
C PHE A 34 17.41 -1.24 5.60
N ASP A 35 17.86 -0.38 6.51
CA ASP A 35 17.01 0.32 7.48
C ASP A 35 16.79 1.82 7.22
N LEU A 36 17.59 2.46 6.35
CA LEU A 36 17.57 3.93 6.13
C LEU A 36 17.23 4.38 4.69
N GLY A 37 16.72 3.46 3.85
CA GLY A 37 16.74 3.66 2.40
C GLY A 37 18.18 3.57 1.84
N LEU A 38 18.33 3.62 0.52
CA LEU A 38 19.65 3.62 -0.11
C LEU A 38 20.26 5.02 -0.01
N THR A 39 21.47 5.14 0.53
CA THR A 39 22.29 6.33 0.31
C THR A 39 22.61 6.49 -1.19
N GLU A 40 23.04 7.67 -1.62
CA GLU A 40 23.47 7.90 -3.02
C GLU A 40 24.55 6.89 -3.46
N SER A 41 25.46 6.52 -2.55
CA SER A 41 26.48 5.48 -2.75
C SER A 41 25.93 4.05 -2.86
N GLN A 42 24.72 3.79 -2.37
CA GLN A 42 24.04 2.49 -2.43
C GLN A 42 23.04 2.39 -3.59
N MET A 43 22.92 3.43 -4.43
CA MET A 43 22.12 3.41 -5.66
C MET A 43 22.54 2.31 -6.66
N GLU A 44 23.66 1.61 -6.44
CA GLU A 44 24.01 0.37 -7.16
C GLU A 44 22.97 -0.74 -6.96
N TYR A 45 22.29 -0.78 -5.80
CA TYR A 45 21.28 -1.80 -5.46
C TYR A 45 19.87 -1.44 -5.92
N LYS A 46 19.67 -0.30 -6.60
CA LYS A 46 18.35 0.21 -7.00
C LYS A 46 17.50 -0.79 -7.80
N ARG A 47 18.16 -1.69 -8.56
CA ARG A 47 17.51 -2.75 -9.35
C ARG A 47 16.99 -3.92 -8.50
N MET A 48 17.43 -4.03 -7.24
CA MET A 48 17.00 -5.06 -6.29
C MET A 48 16.05 -4.53 -5.22
N MET A 49 15.70 -3.24 -5.24
CA MET A 49 14.77 -2.69 -4.26
C MET A 49 13.40 -3.38 -4.33
N PRO A 50 12.82 -3.78 -3.19
CA PRO A 50 11.44 -4.24 -3.12
C PRO A 50 10.47 -3.07 -3.25
N GLY A 51 9.24 -3.36 -3.68
CA GLY A 51 8.15 -2.38 -3.71
C GLY A 51 8.33 -1.21 -4.69
N ARG A 52 7.47 -0.21 -4.49
CA ARG A 52 7.32 0.94 -5.37
C ARG A 52 8.36 2.01 -5.07
N ILE A 53 8.76 2.75 -6.10
CA ILE A 53 9.64 3.91 -5.99
C ILE A 53 9.00 5.03 -6.80
N ILE A 54 8.92 6.24 -6.27
CA ILE A 54 8.53 7.40 -7.07
C ILE A 54 9.78 8.00 -7.71
N GLY A 55 9.72 8.26 -9.01
CA GLY A 55 10.77 8.91 -9.77
C GLY A 55 10.25 10.08 -10.59
N VAL A 56 11.14 11.04 -10.80
CA VAL A 56 10.91 12.17 -11.69
C VAL A 56 11.06 11.73 -13.13
N SER A 57 10.17 12.23 -13.98
CA SER A 57 10.26 12.19 -15.43
C SER A 57 9.80 13.53 -16.02
N VAL A 58 9.52 13.54 -17.31
CA VAL A 58 8.91 14.67 -18.02
C VAL A 58 7.59 14.24 -18.65
N ASP A 59 6.67 15.20 -18.80
CA ASP A 59 5.46 15.03 -19.58
C ASP A 59 5.68 15.33 -21.08
N SER A 60 4.63 15.15 -21.88
CA SER A 60 4.63 15.39 -23.33
C SER A 60 4.94 16.83 -23.73
N THR A 61 4.98 17.76 -22.78
CA THR A 61 5.38 19.17 -23.00
C THR A 61 6.78 19.48 -22.47
N GLY A 62 7.48 18.48 -21.92
CA GLY A 62 8.80 18.62 -21.32
C GLY A 62 8.79 19.11 -19.87
N LYS A 63 7.61 19.26 -19.25
CA LYS A 63 7.52 19.69 -17.85
C LYS A 63 7.81 18.53 -16.89
N PRO A 64 8.41 18.78 -15.72
CA PRO A 64 8.59 17.73 -14.71
C PRO A 64 7.27 17.05 -14.33
N ALA A 65 7.29 15.72 -14.22
CA ALA A 65 6.16 14.91 -13.79
C ALA A 65 6.64 13.73 -12.93
N LEU A 66 5.80 13.26 -12.02
CA LEU A 66 6.12 12.12 -11.15
C LEU A 66 5.48 10.82 -11.68
N ARG A 67 6.18 9.69 -11.50
CA ARG A 67 5.68 8.35 -11.81
C ARG A 67 6.28 7.29 -10.89
N MET A 68 5.69 6.10 -10.86
CA MET A 68 6.32 4.93 -10.23
C MET A 68 7.48 4.43 -11.07
N ALA A 69 8.74 4.54 -10.64
CA ALA A 69 9.97 4.20 -11.38
C ALA A 69 10.38 2.71 -11.34
N MET A 70 11.05 2.24 -12.39
CA MET A 70 11.63 0.89 -12.51
C MET A 70 10.66 -0.24 -12.15
N GLN A 71 9.43 -0.16 -12.66
CA GLN A 71 8.34 -1.08 -12.31
C GLN A 71 8.61 -2.53 -12.69
N THR A 72 9.56 -2.79 -13.61
CA THR A 72 9.97 -4.15 -13.98
C THR A 72 10.50 -4.97 -12.81
N ARG A 73 10.84 -4.36 -11.66
CA ARG A 73 11.20 -5.06 -10.42
C ARG A 73 10.01 -5.73 -9.74
N GLU A 74 8.81 -5.21 -9.97
CA GLU A 74 7.61 -5.53 -9.20
C GLU A 74 6.88 -6.77 -9.73
N GLN A 75 6.09 -7.37 -8.85
CA GLN A 75 5.38 -8.64 -9.07
C GLN A 75 4.51 -8.67 -10.33
N HIS A 76 3.86 -7.56 -10.69
CA HIS A 76 2.90 -7.50 -11.80
C HIS A 76 3.57 -7.64 -13.17
N ILE A 77 4.87 -7.35 -13.27
CA ILE A 77 5.68 -7.55 -14.48
C ILE A 77 6.54 -8.81 -14.36
N ARG A 78 7.23 -8.98 -13.23
CA ARG A 78 8.30 -9.99 -13.09
C ARG A 78 7.92 -11.28 -12.38
N ARG A 79 6.73 -11.36 -11.77
CA ARG A 79 6.17 -12.58 -11.17
C ARG A 79 7.17 -13.24 -10.20
N ASP A 80 7.53 -14.52 -10.39
CA ASP A 80 8.50 -15.28 -9.60
C ASP A 80 9.91 -14.65 -9.56
N LYS A 81 10.25 -13.79 -10.52
CA LYS A 81 11.55 -13.11 -10.62
C LYS A 81 11.53 -11.69 -10.03
N ALA A 82 10.42 -11.29 -9.43
CA ALA A 82 10.30 -9.98 -8.78
C ALA A 82 11.24 -9.89 -7.57
N THR A 83 11.55 -8.67 -7.15
CA THR A 83 12.41 -8.43 -5.98
C THR A 83 11.71 -8.73 -4.65
N SER A 84 10.37 -8.78 -4.66
CA SER A 84 9.52 -9.14 -3.53
C SER A 84 8.11 -9.46 -4.05
N ASN A 85 7.31 -10.16 -3.24
CA ASN A 85 5.88 -10.36 -3.48
C ASN A 85 5.02 -9.13 -3.14
N ILE A 86 5.59 -8.05 -2.56
CA ILE A 86 4.80 -6.89 -2.13
C ILE A 86 4.04 -6.22 -3.30
N CYS A 87 2.77 -5.86 -3.05
CA CYS A 87 1.91 -5.15 -4.00
C CYS A 87 1.24 -3.94 -3.35
N THR A 88 0.32 -4.18 -2.41
CA THR A 88 -0.17 -3.17 -1.46
C THR A 88 0.90 -2.94 -0.41
N ALA A 89 1.16 -1.67 -0.11
CA ALA A 89 2.10 -1.22 0.92
C ALA A 89 1.38 -0.20 1.83
N GLN A 90 2.10 0.76 2.41
CA GLN A 90 1.55 1.73 3.37
C GLN A 90 1.61 3.18 2.86
N ALA A 91 1.08 3.44 1.67
CA ALA A 91 1.22 4.73 0.99
C ALA A 91 0.58 5.91 1.76
N LEU A 92 -0.63 5.73 2.31
CA LEU A 92 -1.30 6.78 3.09
C LEU A 92 -0.48 7.16 4.33
N LEU A 93 -0.02 6.17 5.07
CA LEU A 93 0.76 6.38 6.29
C LEU A 93 2.14 6.97 5.96
N ALA A 94 2.77 6.59 4.85
CA ALA A 94 4.02 7.21 4.39
C ALA A 94 3.82 8.69 4.03
N ASN A 95 2.69 9.04 3.40
CA ASN A 95 2.35 10.44 3.14
C ASN A 95 2.14 11.22 4.45
N MET A 96 1.48 10.63 5.44
CA MET A 96 1.32 11.25 6.75
C MET A 96 2.68 11.52 7.42
N ALA A 97 3.63 10.58 7.32
CA ALA A 97 4.97 10.75 7.88
C ALA A 97 5.76 11.85 7.16
N ALA A 98 5.63 11.92 5.84
CA ALA A 98 6.19 13.02 5.06
C ALA A 98 5.60 14.37 5.48
N MET A 99 4.27 14.45 5.70
CA MET A 99 3.60 15.68 6.14
C MET A 99 3.98 16.08 7.57
N TYR A 100 4.22 15.11 8.45
CA TYR A 100 4.79 15.36 9.77
C TYR A 100 6.16 16.04 9.67
N ALA A 101 7.05 15.51 8.83
CA ALA A 101 8.36 16.11 8.59
C ALA A 101 8.28 17.48 7.91
N VAL A 102 7.32 17.69 6.99
CA VAL A 102 7.06 18.99 6.36
C VAL A 102 6.60 20.03 7.37
N TYR A 103 5.71 19.65 8.29
CA TYR A 103 5.13 20.56 9.27
C TYR A 103 6.14 21.00 10.34
N HIS A 104 6.89 20.04 10.90
CA HIS A 104 7.85 20.32 11.96
C HIS A 104 9.19 20.85 11.44
N GLY A 105 9.57 20.49 10.21
CA GLY A 105 10.88 20.81 9.66
C GLY A 105 12.04 20.22 10.48
N PRO A 106 13.29 20.52 10.11
CA PRO A 106 14.46 20.01 10.83
C PRO A 106 14.54 20.51 12.27
N GLU A 107 14.15 21.76 12.54
CA GLU A 107 14.22 22.36 13.89
C GLU A 107 13.16 21.79 14.84
N GLY A 108 11.91 21.65 14.39
CA GLY A 108 10.84 21.08 15.20
C GLY A 108 11.08 19.61 15.54
N LEU A 109 11.53 18.80 14.58
CA LEU A 109 11.92 17.41 14.83
C LEU A 109 13.07 17.30 15.83
N LYS A 110 14.07 18.19 15.72
CA LYS A 110 15.15 18.27 16.70
C LYS A 110 14.64 18.64 18.08
N ALA A 111 13.74 19.63 18.18
CA ALA A 111 13.19 20.05 19.47
C ALA A 111 12.38 18.93 20.16
N ILE A 112 11.61 18.16 19.39
CA ILE A 112 10.91 16.96 19.88
C ILE A 112 11.94 15.94 20.40
N ALA A 113 12.94 15.60 19.59
CA ALA A 113 13.97 14.64 19.96
C ALA A 113 14.78 15.07 21.19
N ASP A 114 15.18 16.34 21.27
CA ASP A 114 15.91 16.91 22.42
C ASP A 114 15.04 16.88 23.69
N ARG A 115 13.72 17.13 23.58
CA ARG A 115 12.78 17.04 24.70
C ARG A 115 12.63 15.60 25.20
N VAL A 116 12.42 14.64 24.29
CA VAL A 116 12.30 13.21 24.64
C VAL A 116 13.59 12.72 25.32
N HIS A 117 14.74 13.03 24.73
CA HIS A 117 16.05 12.69 25.31
C HIS A 117 16.26 13.34 26.68
N GLY A 118 15.86 14.61 26.84
CA GLY A 118 15.94 15.33 28.10
C GLY A 118 15.08 14.72 29.21
N LEU A 119 13.87 14.25 28.89
CA LEU A 119 12.99 13.55 29.85
C LEU A 119 13.60 12.20 30.27
N ALA A 120 14.10 11.40 29.31
CA ALA A 120 14.79 10.15 29.61
C ALA A 120 16.05 10.38 30.46
N GLY A 121 16.84 11.42 30.16
CA GLY A 121 17.99 11.83 30.95
C GLY A 121 17.63 12.30 32.35
N THR A 122 16.54 13.06 32.50
CA THR A 122 16.00 13.51 33.79
C THR A 122 15.60 12.31 34.65
N PHE A 123 14.91 11.34 34.06
CA PHE A 123 14.57 10.09 34.72
C PHE A 123 15.82 9.33 35.19
N ALA A 124 16.78 9.11 34.28
CA ALA A 124 18.04 8.42 34.61
C ALA A 124 18.81 9.11 35.74
N HIS A 125 18.94 10.44 35.70
CA HIS A 125 19.62 11.23 36.74
C HIS A 125 18.89 11.15 38.09
N GLY A 126 17.57 11.27 38.08
CA GLY A 126 16.76 11.14 39.29
C GLY A 126 16.87 9.75 39.91
N LEU A 127 16.89 8.67 39.13
CA LEU A 127 17.13 7.31 39.64
C LEU A 127 18.52 7.17 40.28
N LYS A 128 19.56 7.75 39.67
CA LYS A 128 20.91 7.80 40.26
C LYS A 128 20.89 8.54 41.62
N LYS A 129 20.16 9.64 41.74
CA LYS A 129 19.96 10.37 43.01
C LYS A 129 19.20 9.55 44.06
N LEU A 130 18.17 8.79 43.68
CA LEU A 130 17.41 7.93 44.61
C LEU A 130 18.25 6.78 45.17
N GLY A 131 19.16 6.23 44.35
CA GLY A 131 20.05 5.14 44.73
C GLY A 131 19.30 3.87 45.15
N THR A 132 18.07 3.68 44.68
CA THR A 132 17.22 2.50 44.93
C THR A 132 17.42 1.42 43.87
N VAL A 133 17.90 1.82 42.70
CA VAL A 133 18.13 0.99 41.52
C VAL A 133 19.43 1.41 40.84
N THR A 134 19.94 0.58 39.94
CA THR A 134 21.14 0.87 39.15
C THR A 134 20.75 1.20 37.72
N VAL A 135 21.09 2.39 37.25
CA VAL A 135 20.85 2.81 35.86
C VAL A 135 22.04 2.39 34.99
N GLN A 136 21.81 2.04 33.73
CA GLN A 136 22.90 1.77 32.79
C GLN A 136 23.84 2.99 32.62
N GLU A 137 25.12 2.72 32.39
CA GLU A 137 26.12 3.75 32.04
C GLU A 137 26.34 3.88 30.52
N LEU A 138 25.74 2.98 29.73
CA LEU A 138 25.84 3.07 28.27
C LEU A 138 25.00 4.24 27.73
N PRO A 139 25.44 4.88 26.63
CA PRO A 139 24.63 5.88 25.92
C PRO A 139 23.23 5.38 25.57
N PHE A 140 22.26 6.29 25.62
CA PHE A 140 20.89 6.05 25.20
C PHE A 140 20.29 7.32 24.58
N PHE A 141 19.21 7.15 23.81
CA PHE A 141 18.40 8.24 23.31
C PHE A 141 17.19 8.45 24.22
N ASP A 142 16.18 7.59 24.12
CA ASP A 142 14.90 7.69 24.81
C ASP A 142 14.65 6.52 25.78
N THR A 143 15.45 5.46 25.71
CA THR A 143 15.18 4.20 26.40
C THR A 143 16.24 3.93 27.46
N VAL A 144 15.81 3.93 28.72
CA VAL A 144 16.68 3.76 29.88
C VAL A 144 16.55 2.35 30.42
N LYS A 145 17.66 1.61 30.45
CA LYS A 145 17.75 0.31 31.14
C LYS A 145 18.07 0.50 32.62
N VAL A 146 17.32 -0.19 33.46
CA VAL A 146 17.40 -0.13 34.92
C VAL A 146 17.53 -1.55 35.47
N THR A 147 18.57 -1.77 36.28
CA THR A 147 18.75 -3.00 37.06
C THR A 147 18.19 -2.79 38.47
N CYS A 148 17.41 -3.74 38.95
CA CYS A 148 16.70 -3.71 40.22
C CYS A 148 16.65 -5.09 40.87
N SER A 149 16.24 -5.15 42.15
CA SER A 149 16.12 -6.42 42.88
C SER A 149 14.94 -7.28 42.43
N ASP A 150 13.86 -6.63 41.98
CA ASP A 150 12.60 -7.28 41.56
C ASP A 150 11.91 -6.42 40.50
N ALA A 151 12.08 -6.81 39.23
CA ALA A 151 11.49 -6.09 38.10
C ALA A 151 9.96 -6.17 38.10
N ARG A 152 9.39 -7.27 38.59
CA ARG A 152 7.94 -7.46 38.61
C ARG A 152 7.28 -6.53 39.62
N ALA A 153 7.85 -6.40 40.82
CA ALA A 153 7.31 -5.51 41.84
C ALA A 153 7.27 -4.04 41.38
N ILE A 154 8.30 -3.57 40.67
CA ILE A 154 8.34 -2.22 40.09
C ILE A 154 7.30 -2.08 38.97
N ALA A 155 7.19 -3.05 38.06
CA ALA A 155 6.19 -3.02 37.01
C ALA A 155 4.76 -3.03 37.56
N GLU A 156 4.47 -3.79 38.61
CA GLU A 156 3.17 -3.79 39.31
C GLU A 156 2.89 -2.45 40.01
N ALA A 157 3.92 -1.76 40.52
CA ALA A 157 3.78 -0.41 41.05
C ALA A 157 3.50 0.63 39.94
N ALA A 158 4.15 0.48 38.78
CA ALA A 158 3.89 1.31 37.59
C ALA A 158 2.47 1.10 37.05
N TYR A 159 2.01 -0.15 37.01
CA TYR A 159 0.67 -0.51 36.55
C TYR A 159 -0.43 0.17 37.38
N LYS A 160 -0.24 0.27 38.71
CA LYS A 160 -1.16 1.01 39.60
C LYS A 160 -1.22 2.51 39.32
N GLN A 161 -0.24 3.04 38.61
CA GLN A 161 -0.16 4.43 38.14
C GLN A 161 -0.52 4.54 36.65
N GLU A 162 -1.15 3.51 36.07
CA GLU A 162 -1.56 3.45 34.66
C GLU A 162 -0.38 3.54 33.67
N MET A 163 0.78 2.99 34.04
CA MET A 163 1.98 2.92 33.20
C MET A 163 2.41 1.47 32.96
N ASN A 164 2.71 1.13 31.70
CA ASN A 164 3.29 -0.15 31.33
C ASN A 164 4.81 -0.02 31.16
N LEU A 165 5.58 -0.90 31.80
CA LEU A 165 7.04 -0.97 31.67
C LEU A 165 7.45 -2.29 31.03
N TRP A 166 8.56 -2.29 30.30
CA TRP A 166 9.07 -3.51 29.66
C TRP A 166 10.00 -4.27 30.61
N ILE A 167 9.57 -5.46 31.04
CA ILE A 167 10.39 -6.38 31.83
C ILE A 167 11.26 -7.19 30.87
N VAL A 168 12.58 -7.01 30.94
CA VAL A 168 13.53 -7.77 30.12
C VAL A 168 13.80 -9.13 30.75
N ASP A 169 14.00 -9.16 32.06
CA ASP A 169 14.27 -10.33 32.88
C ASP A 169 13.90 -10.03 34.35
N PRO A 170 14.01 -10.98 35.31
CA PRO A 170 13.60 -10.78 36.70
C PRO A 170 14.24 -9.58 37.43
N ASN A 171 15.35 -9.05 36.93
CA ASN A 171 16.12 -7.98 37.56
C ASN A 171 16.29 -6.74 36.67
N THR A 172 15.70 -6.73 35.48
CA THR A 172 15.95 -5.70 34.48
C THR A 172 14.65 -5.15 33.89
N ILE A 173 14.50 -3.83 33.91
CA ILE A 173 13.41 -3.09 33.27
C ILE A 173 14.01 -2.12 32.25
N THR A 174 13.31 -1.91 31.15
CA THR A 174 13.54 -0.77 30.26
C THR A 174 12.33 0.17 30.28
N VAL A 175 12.61 1.48 30.31
CA VAL A 175 11.62 2.54 30.25
C VAL A 175 11.91 3.39 29.02
N SER A 176 10.97 3.42 28.07
CA SER A 176 11.08 4.21 26.84
C SER A 176 10.20 5.45 26.97
N PHE A 177 10.77 6.60 26.62
CA PHE A 177 10.11 7.90 26.63
C PHE A 177 9.74 8.29 25.21
N ASP A 178 8.65 9.03 25.06
CA ASP A 178 8.18 9.49 23.75
C ASP A 178 7.71 10.95 23.80
N GLU A 179 7.28 11.45 22.65
CA GLU A 179 6.81 12.83 22.50
C GLU A 179 5.65 13.20 23.45
N THR A 180 4.79 12.24 23.81
CA THR A 180 3.64 12.49 24.69
C THR A 180 4.05 12.58 26.16
N THR A 181 5.23 12.07 26.51
CA THR A 181 5.67 12.00 27.91
C THR A 181 5.83 13.39 28.51
N THR A 182 5.40 13.57 29.76
CA THR A 182 5.48 14.84 30.49
C THR A 182 6.41 14.76 31.71
N LEU A 183 6.73 15.92 32.31
CA LEU A 183 7.46 15.96 33.59
C LEU A 183 6.67 15.29 34.73
N ASP A 184 5.33 15.32 34.68
CA ASP A 184 4.49 14.66 35.67
C ASP A 184 4.57 13.14 35.56
N ASP A 185 4.70 12.60 34.35
CA ASP A 185 4.92 11.17 34.15
C ASP A 185 6.30 10.75 34.68
N VAL A 186 7.34 11.58 34.49
CA VAL A 186 8.66 11.37 35.11
C VAL A 186 8.55 11.39 36.65
N ASN A 187 7.76 12.30 37.22
CA ASN A 187 7.52 12.34 38.67
C ASN A 187 6.85 11.07 39.20
N LYS A 188 5.84 10.55 38.49
CA LYS A 188 5.22 9.25 38.82
C LYS A 188 6.23 8.12 38.75
N LEU A 189 7.09 8.10 37.73
CA LEU A 189 8.16 7.12 37.61
C LEU A 189 9.16 7.19 38.78
N PHE A 190 9.52 8.38 39.27
CA PHE A 190 10.34 8.48 40.49
C PHE A 190 9.67 7.82 41.69
N GLN A 191 8.35 8.01 41.88
CA GLN A 191 7.62 7.37 42.97
C GLN A 191 7.61 5.83 42.82
N VAL A 192 7.40 5.33 41.59
CA VAL A 192 7.43 3.91 41.26
C VAL A 192 8.78 3.28 41.60
N PHE A 193 9.87 3.93 41.20
CA PHE A 193 11.23 3.42 41.39
C PHE A 193 11.85 3.78 42.75
N ALA A 194 11.17 4.57 43.60
CA ALA A 194 11.65 4.91 44.94
C ALA A 194 11.55 3.74 45.93
N CYS A 195 10.82 2.67 45.60
CA CYS A 195 10.68 1.47 46.44
C CYS A 195 10.29 1.80 47.90
N GLY A 196 9.38 2.77 48.09
CA GLY A 196 8.91 3.23 49.40
C GLY A 196 9.78 4.30 50.08
N LYS A 197 10.91 4.72 49.48
CA LYS A 197 11.65 5.90 49.94
C LYS A 197 10.88 7.19 49.57
N PRO A 198 10.94 8.25 50.39
CA PRO A 198 10.42 9.55 49.99
C PRO A 198 11.25 10.13 48.84
N VAL A 199 10.57 10.68 47.83
CA VAL A 199 11.19 11.44 46.75
C VAL A 199 11.22 12.91 47.17
N SER A 200 12.41 13.49 47.35
CA SER A 200 12.59 14.85 47.87
C SER A 200 12.80 15.92 46.79
N PHE A 201 12.60 15.57 45.53
CA PHE A 201 12.81 16.41 44.36
C PHE A 201 11.75 16.08 43.31
N ASP A 202 11.58 16.95 42.33
CA ASP A 202 10.75 16.70 41.15
C ASP A 202 11.59 16.80 39.87
N ALA A 203 11.02 16.31 38.76
CA ALA A 203 11.68 16.30 37.46
C ALA A 203 12.11 17.71 37.02
N ALA A 204 11.28 18.73 37.24
CA ALA A 204 11.58 20.10 36.85
C ALA A 204 12.80 20.66 37.61
N SER A 205 12.90 20.34 38.92
CA SER A 205 13.95 20.83 39.80
C SER A 205 15.34 20.30 39.47
N ILE A 206 15.42 19.11 38.86
CA ILE A 206 16.70 18.46 38.50
C ILE A 206 17.00 18.49 37.01
N ALA A 207 16.06 18.93 36.16
CA ALA A 207 16.22 18.93 34.70
C ALA A 207 17.44 19.74 34.23
N SER A 208 17.78 20.84 34.90
CA SER A 208 18.95 21.67 34.57
C SER A 208 20.29 21.02 34.90
N GLU A 209 20.29 19.95 35.70
CA GLU A 209 21.49 19.18 36.05
C GLU A 209 21.77 18.05 35.05
N VAL A 210 20.86 17.80 34.11
CA VAL A 210 20.95 16.69 33.17
C VAL A 210 21.92 17.02 32.05
N GLU A 211 22.97 16.22 31.93
CA GLU A 211 23.83 16.20 30.76
C GLU A 211 23.28 15.20 29.72
N SER A 212 23.54 15.48 28.43
CA SER A 212 23.13 14.55 27.37
C SER A 212 23.84 13.21 27.51
N ALA A 213 23.08 12.12 27.45
CA ALA A 213 23.64 10.76 27.45
C ALA A 213 24.23 10.35 26.09
N ILE A 214 24.18 11.24 25.07
CA ILE A 214 24.79 11.02 23.75
C ILE A 214 26.22 11.59 23.76
N PRO A 215 27.25 10.73 23.61
CA PRO A 215 28.64 11.18 23.52
C PRO A 215 28.87 12.14 22.36
N THR A 216 29.83 13.07 22.52
CA THR A 216 30.18 14.06 21.48
C THR A 216 30.47 13.43 20.12
N GLY A 217 31.12 12.25 20.09
CA GLY A 217 31.43 11.54 18.84
C GLY A 217 30.23 10.88 18.14
N LEU A 218 29.06 10.83 18.78
CA LEU A 218 27.81 10.29 18.23
C LEU A 218 26.77 11.40 17.95
N LYS A 219 27.12 12.66 18.24
CA LYS A 219 26.25 13.79 17.96
C LYS A 219 26.17 14.02 16.45
N ARG A 220 24.95 14.21 15.94
CA ARG A 220 24.74 14.52 14.53
C ARG A 220 25.12 15.97 14.24
N ASP A 221 26.10 16.16 13.36
CA ASP A 221 26.52 17.49 12.86
C ASP A 221 26.05 17.77 11.42
N SER A 222 25.52 16.75 10.72
CA SER A 222 25.05 16.89 9.34
C SER A 222 23.65 17.53 9.25
N PRO A 223 23.43 18.47 8.33
CA PRO A 223 22.10 19.04 8.10
C PRO A 223 21.15 18.00 7.46
N TYR A 224 19.85 18.22 7.60
CA TYR A 224 18.80 17.38 7.04
C TYR A 224 17.55 18.19 6.76
N LEU A 225 16.67 17.64 5.91
CA LEU A 225 15.44 18.31 5.48
C LEU A 225 15.70 19.75 4.99
N THR A 226 16.80 19.93 4.26
CA THR A 226 17.27 21.25 3.79
C THR A 226 16.48 21.79 2.61
N HIS A 227 15.63 20.95 2.01
CA HIS A 227 14.79 21.33 0.90
C HIS A 227 13.67 22.29 1.35
N PRO A 228 13.30 23.33 0.56
CA PRO A 228 12.30 24.32 1.01
C PRO A 228 10.95 23.73 1.39
N ILE A 229 10.54 22.61 0.79
CA ILE A 229 9.31 21.91 1.17
C ILE A 229 9.21 21.65 2.69
N PHE A 230 10.32 21.40 3.38
CA PHE A 230 10.35 21.16 4.83
C PHE A 230 10.50 22.44 5.67
N ASN A 231 10.54 23.60 5.01
CA ASN A 231 10.84 24.90 5.60
C ASN A 231 9.81 25.98 5.20
N SER A 232 8.71 25.59 4.54
CA SER A 232 7.72 26.54 3.97
C SER A 232 6.28 26.35 4.46
N TYR A 233 5.97 25.31 5.23
CA TYR A 233 4.59 24.96 5.60
C TYR A 233 4.44 24.67 7.10
N HIS A 234 4.91 25.59 7.94
CA HIS A 234 4.97 25.39 9.41
C HIS A 234 3.75 25.93 10.16
N THR A 235 2.94 26.79 9.52
CA THR A 235 1.65 27.18 10.09
C THR A 235 0.55 26.20 9.66
N GLU A 236 -0.47 26.03 10.50
CA GLU A 236 -1.60 25.14 10.20
C GLU A 236 -2.28 25.51 8.88
N HIS A 237 -2.44 26.81 8.60
CA HIS A 237 -3.08 27.28 7.38
C HIS A 237 -2.26 26.98 6.13
N GLU A 238 -0.93 27.17 6.17
CA GLU A 238 -0.05 26.84 5.05
C GLU A 238 -0.04 25.34 4.75
N LEU A 239 0.04 24.50 5.78
CA LEU A 239 -0.02 23.04 5.61
C LEU A 239 -1.39 22.61 5.07
N LEU A 240 -2.49 23.20 5.55
CA LEU A 240 -3.83 22.92 5.04
C LEU A 240 -3.94 23.25 3.55
N ILE A 241 -3.44 24.41 3.12
CA ILE A 241 -3.40 24.80 1.71
C ILE A 241 -2.55 23.81 0.90
N TYR A 242 -1.39 23.41 1.43
CA TYR A 242 -0.50 22.46 0.76
C TYR A 242 -1.16 21.09 0.57
N LEU A 243 -1.78 20.54 1.61
CA LEU A 243 -2.54 19.29 1.52
C LEU A 243 -3.70 19.38 0.54
N HIS A 244 -4.50 20.45 0.62
CA HIS A 244 -5.61 20.66 -0.30
C HIS A 244 -5.13 20.76 -1.75
N ARG A 245 -4.00 21.43 -1.98
CA ARG A 245 -3.36 21.50 -3.30
C ARG A 245 -2.97 20.13 -3.80
N LEU A 246 -2.32 19.29 -3.01
CA LEU A 246 -1.98 17.92 -3.41
C LEU A 246 -3.23 17.08 -3.68
N GLN A 247 -4.21 17.11 -2.77
CA GLN A 247 -5.47 16.40 -2.91
C GLN A 247 -6.20 16.77 -4.20
N SER A 248 -6.19 18.06 -4.59
CA SER A 248 -6.84 18.54 -5.82
C SER A 248 -6.21 18.01 -7.12
N LYS A 249 -4.99 17.47 -7.06
CA LYS A 249 -4.29 16.88 -8.22
C LYS A 249 -4.68 15.41 -8.44
N ASP A 250 -5.31 14.75 -7.47
CA ASP A 250 -5.57 13.32 -7.46
C ASP A 250 -7.06 13.00 -7.63
N LEU A 251 -7.39 12.25 -8.68
CA LEU A 251 -8.76 11.74 -8.88
C LEU A 251 -9.00 10.59 -7.90
N SER A 252 -10.05 10.73 -7.09
CA SER A 252 -10.48 9.76 -6.08
C SER A 252 -11.97 9.39 -6.24
N LEU A 253 -12.44 8.43 -5.42
CA LEU A 253 -13.85 8.02 -5.36
C LEU A 253 -14.83 9.15 -4.98
N CYS A 254 -14.34 10.31 -4.52
CA CYS A 254 -15.18 11.49 -4.33
C CYS A 254 -15.59 12.18 -5.65
N HIS A 255 -15.01 11.77 -6.79
CA HIS A 255 -15.22 12.42 -8.09
C HIS A 255 -16.05 11.56 -9.04
N SER A 256 -15.62 10.31 -9.24
CA SER A 256 -16.23 9.35 -10.17
C SER A 256 -15.79 7.93 -9.83
N MET A 257 -16.45 6.95 -10.47
CA MET A 257 -16.05 5.54 -10.39
C MET A 257 -14.58 5.35 -10.83
N ILE A 258 -13.85 4.52 -10.09
CA ILE A 258 -12.49 4.06 -10.43
C ILE A 258 -12.56 2.55 -10.73
N PRO A 259 -12.81 2.13 -11.99
CA PRO A 259 -13.16 0.75 -12.28
C PRO A 259 -11.93 -0.14 -12.49
N LEU A 260 -11.04 -0.19 -11.50
CA LEU A 260 -9.83 -1.00 -11.53
C LEU A 260 -10.17 -2.48 -11.27
N GLY A 261 -10.07 -3.33 -12.30
CA GLY A 261 -10.16 -4.79 -12.15
C GLY A 261 -9.16 -5.34 -11.13
N SER A 262 -9.60 -6.34 -10.36
CA SER A 262 -8.87 -6.99 -9.26
C SER A 262 -8.50 -6.07 -8.10
N CYS A 263 -9.22 -4.94 -7.94
CA CYS A 263 -8.97 -3.97 -6.87
C CYS A 263 -10.20 -3.68 -6.00
N THR A 264 -11.41 -3.93 -6.51
CA THR A 264 -12.68 -3.73 -5.80
C THR A 264 -12.78 -2.34 -5.14
N MET A 265 -12.76 -1.30 -5.97
CA MET A 265 -12.86 0.12 -5.56
C MET A 265 -14.29 0.50 -5.10
N LYS A 266 -14.75 -0.13 -4.02
CA LYS A 266 -16.10 0.04 -3.45
C LYS A 266 -16.17 1.22 -2.47
N LEU A 267 -17.35 1.46 -1.93
CA LEU A 267 -17.57 2.42 -0.85
C LEU A 267 -16.69 2.09 0.36
N ASN A 268 -15.96 3.10 0.85
CA ASN A 268 -15.39 3.12 2.19
C ASN A 268 -16.29 4.00 3.06
N ALA A 269 -17.26 3.41 3.74
CA ALA A 269 -18.33 4.20 4.35
C ALA A 269 -17.77 5.02 5.52
N THR A 270 -18.25 6.26 5.69
CA THR A 270 -17.77 7.14 6.77
C THR A 270 -17.94 6.48 8.15
N VAL A 271 -19.05 5.75 8.36
CA VAL A 271 -19.32 5.03 9.61
C VAL A 271 -18.34 3.88 9.87
N GLU A 272 -17.77 3.28 8.83
CA GLU A 272 -16.75 2.22 8.92
C GLU A 272 -15.36 2.83 9.21
N MET A 273 -15.10 4.04 8.71
CA MET A 273 -13.81 4.72 8.87
C MET A 273 -13.68 5.46 10.21
N MET A 274 -14.79 5.94 10.80
CA MET A 274 -14.80 6.70 12.06
C MET A 274 -14.03 6.02 13.21
N PRO A 275 -14.20 4.70 13.48
CA PRO A 275 -13.57 4.07 14.64
C PRO A 275 -12.05 3.94 14.57
N VAL A 276 -11.47 3.98 13.36
CA VAL A 276 -10.02 3.80 13.15
C VAL A 276 -9.20 4.84 13.94
N THR A 277 -9.77 6.03 14.17
CA THR A 277 -9.10 7.13 14.87
C THR A 277 -9.58 7.31 16.32
N TRP A 278 -10.42 6.41 16.84
CA TRP A 278 -10.80 6.47 18.25
C TRP A 278 -9.60 6.10 19.13
N PRO A 279 -9.32 6.84 20.21
CA PRO A 279 -8.19 6.55 21.09
C PRO A 279 -8.16 5.11 21.61
N SER A 280 -9.33 4.51 21.87
CA SER A 280 -9.45 3.12 22.31
C SER A 280 -9.01 2.08 21.27
N PHE A 281 -8.91 2.46 19.99
CA PHE A 281 -8.32 1.63 18.94
C PHE A 281 -6.89 2.08 18.63
N ALA A 282 -6.67 3.39 18.50
CA ALA A 282 -5.46 3.93 17.88
C ALA A 282 -4.30 4.18 18.87
N ASN A 283 -4.61 4.42 20.16
CA ASN A 283 -3.60 4.78 21.17
C ASN A 283 -3.21 3.61 22.09
N LEU A 284 -3.32 2.36 21.60
CA LEU A 284 -2.90 1.17 22.36
C LEU A 284 -1.57 0.64 21.81
N HIS A 285 -0.61 0.43 22.72
CA HIS A 285 0.65 -0.21 22.37
C HIS A 285 0.41 -1.69 22.02
N PRO A 286 0.98 -2.24 20.93
CA PRO A 286 0.69 -3.61 20.46
C PRO A 286 1.12 -4.71 21.44
N PHE A 287 2.05 -4.40 22.35
CA PHE A 287 2.48 -5.31 23.43
C PHE A 287 1.89 -4.95 24.81
N ALA A 288 0.82 -4.16 24.85
CA ALA A 288 0.09 -3.91 26.10
C ALA A 288 -0.43 -5.24 26.69
N PRO A 289 -0.49 -5.37 28.02
CA PRO A 289 -1.10 -6.53 28.68
C PRO A 289 -2.50 -6.84 28.15
N THR A 290 -2.81 -8.13 28.00
CA THR A 290 -4.04 -8.60 27.33
C THR A 290 -5.33 -8.10 28.00
N GLU A 291 -5.30 -7.87 29.31
CA GLU A 291 -6.42 -7.33 30.08
C GLU A 291 -6.74 -5.86 29.73
N GLN A 292 -5.78 -5.12 29.18
CA GLN A 292 -5.98 -3.76 28.68
C GLN A 292 -6.52 -3.74 27.23
N THR A 293 -6.50 -4.89 26.55
CA THR A 293 -6.90 -5.01 25.13
C THR A 293 -8.13 -5.89 24.93
N ALA A 294 -8.96 -6.08 25.97
CA ALA A 294 -10.13 -6.96 25.93
C ALA A 294 -11.10 -6.65 24.77
N GLY A 295 -11.32 -5.37 24.46
CA GLY A 295 -12.15 -4.96 23.32
C GLY A 295 -11.58 -5.37 21.95
N TYR A 296 -10.25 -5.33 21.79
CA TYR A 296 -9.58 -5.88 20.62
C TYR A 296 -9.73 -7.39 20.53
N GLN A 297 -9.63 -8.11 21.67
CA GLN A 297 -9.81 -9.57 21.70
C GLN A 297 -11.22 -9.98 21.27
N GLU A 298 -12.25 -9.26 21.75
CA GLU A 298 -13.63 -9.46 21.32
C GLU A 298 -13.79 -9.19 19.82
N MET A 299 -13.31 -8.06 19.33
CA MET A 299 -13.35 -7.71 17.90
C MET A 299 -12.65 -8.76 17.01
N PHE A 300 -11.46 -9.23 17.39
CA PHE A 300 -10.72 -10.24 16.63
C PHE A 300 -11.47 -11.57 16.57
N LYS A 301 -12.08 -11.97 17.68
CA LYS A 301 -12.89 -13.17 17.75
C LYS A 301 -14.11 -13.06 16.83
N ASP A 302 -14.88 -11.99 16.96
CA ASP A 302 -16.11 -11.77 16.19
C ASP A 302 -15.81 -11.69 14.69
N LEU A 303 -14.78 -10.92 14.31
CA LEU A 303 -14.33 -10.85 12.92
C LEU A 303 -13.86 -12.21 12.40
N GLY A 304 -13.12 -12.96 13.21
CA GLY A 304 -12.69 -14.32 12.87
C GLY A 304 -13.86 -15.26 12.60
N GLU A 305 -14.88 -15.25 13.48
CA GLU A 305 -16.10 -16.07 13.33
C GLU A 305 -16.91 -15.69 12.08
N LEU A 306 -17.04 -14.38 11.80
CA LEU A 306 -17.68 -13.89 10.59
C LEU A 306 -16.94 -14.34 9.33
N LEU A 307 -15.60 -14.24 9.31
CA LEU A 307 -14.79 -14.68 8.18
C LEU A 307 -14.86 -16.21 7.97
N CYS A 308 -14.86 -17.00 9.06
CA CYS A 308 -15.09 -18.45 9.00
C CYS A 308 -16.45 -18.74 8.35
N THR A 309 -17.50 -18.03 8.77
CA THR A 309 -18.86 -18.20 8.23
C THR A 309 -18.93 -17.87 6.73
N ILE A 310 -18.29 -16.77 6.31
CA ILE A 310 -18.29 -16.32 4.91
C ILE A 310 -17.56 -17.29 3.99
N THR A 311 -16.43 -17.85 4.46
CA THR A 311 -15.51 -18.62 3.62
C THR A 311 -15.65 -20.13 3.76
N GLY A 312 -16.26 -20.61 4.85
CA GLY A 312 -16.31 -22.02 5.21
C GLY A 312 -15.00 -22.59 5.76
N PHE A 313 -13.99 -21.75 6.07
CA PHE A 313 -12.80 -22.19 6.79
C PHE A 313 -13.07 -22.36 8.29
N ASP A 314 -12.30 -23.23 8.94
CA ASP A 314 -12.44 -23.52 10.38
C ASP A 314 -11.83 -22.43 11.29
N SER A 315 -10.89 -21.62 10.79
CA SER A 315 -10.21 -20.59 11.56
C SER A 315 -9.57 -19.52 10.68
N PHE A 316 -9.33 -18.34 11.25
CA PHE A 316 -8.62 -17.23 10.61
C PHE A 316 -7.45 -16.74 11.44
N SER A 317 -6.36 -16.39 10.76
CA SER A 317 -5.28 -15.56 11.32
C SER A 317 -5.41 -14.15 10.76
N LEU A 318 -5.45 -13.16 11.65
CA LEU A 318 -5.53 -11.74 11.31
C LEU A 318 -4.14 -11.06 11.22
N GLN A 319 -3.06 -11.84 11.37
CA GLN A 319 -1.69 -11.32 11.37
C GLN A 319 -1.19 -10.82 10.00
N PRO A 320 -1.46 -11.50 8.87
CA PRO A 320 -0.97 -11.03 7.58
C PRO A 320 -1.58 -9.67 7.19
N ASN A 321 -0.74 -8.66 7.06
CA ASN A 321 -1.14 -7.26 6.87
C ASN A 321 -1.30 -6.84 5.39
N ALA A 322 -1.23 -7.78 4.45
CA ALA A 322 -1.47 -7.58 3.03
C ALA A 322 -1.84 -8.92 2.36
N GLY A 323 -2.52 -8.89 1.22
CA GLY A 323 -2.87 -10.11 0.46
C GLY A 323 -1.65 -10.98 0.15
N ALA A 324 -0.56 -10.38 -0.34
CA ALA A 324 0.70 -11.09 -0.60
C ALA A 324 1.35 -11.68 0.67
N ALA A 325 1.18 -11.04 1.83
CA ALA A 325 1.62 -11.60 3.11
C ALA A 325 0.76 -12.79 3.52
N GLY A 326 -0.55 -12.74 3.22
CA GLY A 326 -1.48 -13.86 3.42
C GLY A 326 -1.13 -15.07 2.55
N GLU A 327 -0.76 -14.84 1.29
CA GLU A 327 -0.26 -15.90 0.40
C GLU A 327 1.02 -16.55 0.95
N TYR A 328 2.00 -15.73 1.33
CA TYR A 328 3.24 -16.22 1.95
C TYR A 328 2.95 -17.04 3.21
N ALA A 329 2.13 -16.52 4.12
CA ALA A 329 1.74 -17.22 5.34
C ALA A 329 1.02 -18.54 5.04
N GLY A 330 0.04 -18.53 4.14
CA GLY A 330 -0.71 -19.73 3.74
C GLY A 330 0.19 -20.81 3.14
N LEU A 331 1.12 -20.45 2.26
CA LEU A 331 2.10 -21.39 1.72
C LEU A 331 3.07 -21.92 2.79
N MET A 332 3.47 -21.09 3.74
CA MET A 332 4.30 -21.52 4.88
C MET A 332 3.55 -22.47 5.81
N VAL A 333 2.24 -22.28 6.02
CA VAL A 333 1.37 -23.21 6.76
C VAL A 333 1.22 -24.54 6.00
N ILE A 334 1.01 -24.51 4.68
CA ILE A 334 1.01 -25.73 3.85
C ILE A 334 2.34 -26.49 3.97
N ARG A 335 3.47 -25.76 3.94
CA ARG A 335 4.80 -26.35 4.14
C ARG A 335 4.93 -26.97 5.54
N ALA A 336 4.49 -26.28 6.59
CA ALA A 336 4.50 -26.82 7.95
C ALA A 336 3.61 -28.06 8.10
N TYR A 337 2.45 -28.08 7.41
CA TYR A 337 1.57 -29.23 7.34
C TYR A 337 2.27 -30.45 6.71
N HIS A 338 2.93 -30.29 5.57
CA HIS A 338 3.72 -31.36 4.95
C HIS A 338 4.86 -31.84 5.86
N LEU A 339 5.59 -30.93 6.50
CA LEU A 339 6.63 -31.26 7.47
C LEU A 339 6.09 -32.09 8.64
N SER A 340 4.92 -31.74 9.17
CA SER A 340 4.30 -32.45 10.29
C SER A 340 3.93 -33.90 9.97
N ARG A 341 3.72 -34.22 8.68
CA ARG A 341 3.41 -35.57 8.19
C ARG A 341 4.64 -36.35 7.73
N GLY A 342 5.84 -35.77 7.81
CA GLY A 342 7.08 -36.37 7.31
C GLY A 342 7.35 -36.14 5.82
N ASP A 343 6.50 -35.42 5.10
CA ASP A 343 6.60 -35.14 3.67
C ASP A 343 7.48 -33.90 3.38
N SER A 344 8.64 -33.80 4.02
CA SER A 344 9.51 -32.61 3.96
C SER A 344 10.07 -32.27 2.57
N HIS A 345 10.00 -33.21 1.64
CA HIS A 345 10.46 -33.09 0.26
C HIS A 345 9.45 -32.39 -0.66
N ARG A 346 8.17 -32.24 -0.25
CA ARG A 346 7.11 -31.63 -1.08
C ARG A 346 7.28 -30.12 -1.18
N ASN A 347 7.86 -29.66 -2.30
CA ASN A 347 8.15 -28.24 -2.55
C ASN A 347 7.67 -27.73 -3.91
N VAL A 348 6.94 -28.51 -4.70
CA VAL A 348 6.41 -28.06 -6.01
C VAL A 348 5.09 -27.32 -5.82
N CYS A 349 5.00 -26.12 -6.40
CA CYS A 349 3.78 -25.31 -6.44
C CYS A 349 3.31 -25.14 -7.88
N ILE A 350 2.10 -25.61 -8.18
CA ILE A 350 1.46 -25.41 -9.49
C ILE A 350 0.75 -24.05 -9.48
N ILE A 351 0.97 -23.23 -10.51
CA ILE A 351 0.40 -21.88 -10.60
C ILE A 351 -0.09 -21.62 -12.03
N PRO A 352 -1.38 -21.32 -12.25
CA PRO A 352 -1.88 -20.88 -13.55
C PRO A 352 -1.20 -19.60 -14.03
N VAL A 353 -0.93 -19.51 -15.35
CA VAL A 353 -0.33 -18.30 -15.95
C VAL A 353 -1.21 -17.05 -15.79
N SER A 354 -2.52 -17.24 -15.60
CA SER A 354 -3.49 -16.17 -15.33
C SER A 354 -3.40 -15.63 -13.89
N ALA A 355 -2.84 -16.37 -12.94
CA ALA A 355 -2.78 -15.95 -11.54
C ALA A 355 -2.09 -14.59 -11.38
N HIS A 356 -2.45 -13.84 -10.34
CA HIS A 356 -1.79 -12.58 -10.03
C HIS A 356 -0.27 -12.77 -9.82
N GLY A 357 0.51 -11.71 -10.03
CA GLY A 357 1.97 -11.79 -9.99
C GLY A 357 2.51 -12.03 -8.58
N THR A 358 1.71 -11.76 -7.55
CA THR A 358 2.02 -12.06 -6.13
C THR A 358 2.13 -13.55 -5.91
N ASN A 359 1.25 -14.37 -6.48
CA ASN A 359 1.21 -15.82 -6.27
C ASN A 359 2.57 -16.50 -6.57
N PRO A 360 3.15 -16.35 -7.78
CA PRO A 360 4.48 -16.90 -8.06
C PRO A 360 5.61 -16.22 -7.27
N ALA A 361 5.50 -14.93 -6.94
CA ALA A 361 6.50 -14.26 -6.10
C ALA A 361 6.51 -14.81 -4.65
N SER A 362 5.33 -15.02 -4.07
CA SER A 362 5.10 -15.63 -2.77
C SER A 362 5.61 -17.07 -2.71
N ALA A 363 5.32 -17.88 -3.75
CA ALA A 363 5.85 -19.24 -3.87
C ALA A 363 7.38 -19.27 -3.98
N ALA A 364 7.97 -18.36 -4.76
CA ALA A 364 9.43 -18.22 -4.86
C ALA A 364 10.05 -17.83 -3.51
N MET A 365 9.45 -16.89 -2.78
CA MET A 365 9.88 -16.49 -1.43
C MET A 365 9.79 -17.63 -0.41
N CYS A 366 8.84 -18.57 -0.58
CA CYS A 366 8.74 -19.78 0.22
C CYS A 366 9.75 -20.88 -0.18
N GLY A 367 10.60 -20.63 -1.19
CA GLY A 367 11.56 -21.61 -1.70
C GLY A 367 10.92 -22.76 -2.48
N MET A 368 9.71 -22.57 -3.02
CA MET A 368 9.00 -23.57 -3.80
C MET A 368 9.47 -23.62 -5.25
N LYS A 369 9.44 -24.81 -5.86
CA LYS A 369 9.64 -24.99 -7.30
C LYS A 369 8.32 -24.74 -8.02
N ILE A 370 8.27 -23.67 -8.82
CA ILE A 370 7.05 -23.26 -9.52
C ILE A 370 6.90 -24.05 -10.82
N VAL A 371 5.72 -24.61 -11.05
CA VAL A 371 5.29 -25.23 -12.30
C VAL A 371 4.10 -24.43 -12.84
N ALA A 372 4.32 -23.71 -13.94
CA ALA A 372 3.26 -22.95 -14.58
C ALA A 372 2.33 -23.86 -15.39
N VAL A 373 1.03 -23.58 -15.36
CA VAL A 373 0.03 -24.24 -16.22
C VAL A 373 -0.73 -23.21 -17.05
N GLY A 374 -0.95 -23.55 -18.32
CA GLY A 374 -1.65 -22.71 -19.29
C GLY A 374 -3.14 -22.54 -19.02
N THR A 375 -3.77 -21.75 -19.89
CA THR A 375 -5.22 -21.59 -19.96
C THR A 375 -5.75 -22.15 -21.29
N ASP A 376 -7.01 -22.57 -21.31
CA ASP A 376 -7.70 -22.97 -22.53
C ASP A 376 -8.08 -21.75 -23.40
N ALA A 377 -8.67 -21.98 -24.57
CA ALA A 377 -9.08 -20.90 -25.48
C ALA A 377 -10.19 -20.00 -24.91
N LYS A 378 -10.88 -20.42 -23.85
CA LYS A 378 -11.90 -19.66 -23.13
C LYS A 378 -11.34 -18.94 -21.88
N GLY A 379 -10.05 -19.09 -21.61
CA GLY A 379 -9.37 -18.47 -20.47
C GLY A 379 -9.50 -19.24 -19.16
N ASN A 380 -10.05 -20.46 -19.15
CA ASN A 380 -10.08 -21.30 -17.94
C ASN A 380 -8.73 -22.00 -17.74
N ILE A 381 -8.46 -22.52 -16.55
CA ILE A 381 -7.29 -23.36 -16.32
C ILE A 381 -7.36 -24.59 -17.23
N ASN A 382 -6.26 -24.91 -17.90
CA ASN A 382 -6.17 -26.14 -18.70
C ASN A 382 -6.08 -27.36 -17.75
N ILE A 383 -7.22 -27.98 -17.46
CA ILE A 383 -7.33 -29.09 -16.51
C ILE A 383 -6.44 -30.28 -16.91
N GLU A 384 -6.32 -30.56 -18.20
CA GLU A 384 -5.49 -31.67 -18.70
C GLU A 384 -3.99 -31.39 -18.50
N GLU A 385 -3.57 -30.14 -18.71
CA GLU A 385 -2.20 -29.72 -18.42
C GLU A 385 -1.92 -29.73 -16.91
N LEU A 386 -2.87 -29.27 -16.10
CA LEU A 386 -2.80 -29.33 -14.64
C LEU A 386 -2.72 -30.78 -14.12
N ARG A 387 -3.51 -31.69 -14.69
CA ARG A 387 -3.47 -33.13 -14.38
C ARG A 387 -2.10 -33.71 -14.66
N LYS A 388 -1.55 -33.48 -15.85
CA LYS A 388 -0.21 -33.92 -16.22
C LYS A 388 0.87 -33.33 -15.29
N ALA A 389 0.75 -32.05 -14.96
CA ALA A 389 1.69 -31.38 -14.05
C ALA A 389 1.62 -31.98 -12.63
N ALA A 390 0.42 -32.25 -12.11
CA ALA A 390 0.21 -32.85 -10.79
C ALA A 390 0.75 -34.28 -10.74
N GLU A 391 0.43 -35.12 -11.73
CA GLU A 391 0.90 -36.51 -11.82
C GLU A 391 2.42 -36.59 -11.98
N ALA A 392 3.02 -35.76 -12.85
CA ALA A 392 4.46 -35.71 -13.06
C ALA A 392 5.25 -35.24 -11.82
N ASN A 393 4.60 -34.50 -10.92
CA ASN A 393 5.21 -34.00 -9.69
C ASN A 393 4.62 -34.66 -8.44
N LYS A 394 3.86 -35.76 -8.54
CA LYS A 394 3.09 -36.36 -7.43
C LYS A 394 3.88 -36.54 -6.13
N GLU A 395 5.12 -37.01 -6.22
CA GLU A 395 5.98 -37.21 -5.05
C GLU A 395 6.41 -35.87 -4.41
N ASN A 396 6.60 -34.81 -5.20
CA ASN A 396 7.08 -33.52 -4.71
C ASN A 396 5.99 -32.43 -4.63
N LEU A 397 4.74 -32.74 -5.00
CA LEU A 397 3.64 -31.79 -5.09
C LEU A 397 3.28 -31.27 -3.70
N SER A 398 3.46 -29.96 -3.51
CA SER A 398 3.17 -29.25 -2.27
C SER A 398 1.82 -28.55 -2.33
N ALA A 399 1.62 -27.72 -3.36
CA ALA A 399 0.44 -26.87 -3.46
C ALA A 399 0.01 -26.57 -4.91
N LEU A 400 -1.26 -26.19 -5.07
CA LEU A 400 -1.77 -25.38 -6.17
C LEU A 400 -2.13 -24.00 -5.61
N MET A 401 -1.79 -22.92 -6.32
CA MET A 401 -2.39 -21.61 -6.09
C MET A 401 -3.41 -21.32 -7.19
N VAL A 402 -4.65 -21.04 -6.82
CA VAL A 402 -5.75 -20.75 -7.76
C VAL A 402 -6.51 -19.51 -7.31
N THR A 403 -6.95 -18.66 -8.24
CA THR A 403 -7.84 -17.53 -7.96
C THR A 403 -9.24 -17.90 -8.42
N TYR A 404 -10.25 -17.69 -7.58
CA TYR A 404 -11.65 -17.98 -7.94
C TYR A 404 -12.57 -16.80 -7.60
N PRO A 405 -13.52 -16.41 -8.48
CA PRO A 405 -13.43 -16.60 -9.93
C PRO A 405 -12.07 -16.12 -10.45
N SER A 406 -11.66 -16.62 -11.62
CA SER A 406 -10.32 -16.36 -12.14
C SER A 406 -10.08 -14.87 -12.38
N THR A 407 -8.82 -14.48 -12.51
CA THR A 407 -8.41 -13.11 -12.88
C THR A 407 -8.88 -12.70 -14.27
N HIS A 408 -9.48 -13.61 -15.04
CA HIS A 408 -10.18 -13.30 -16.28
C HIS A 408 -11.63 -12.84 -16.06
N GLY A 409 -12.11 -12.79 -14.82
CA GLY A 409 -13.47 -12.40 -14.48
C GLY A 409 -14.53 -13.47 -14.79
N VAL A 410 -14.14 -14.76 -14.76
CA VAL A 410 -15.05 -15.88 -15.10
C VAL A 410 -15.07 -16.95 -14.01
N TYR A 411 -16.25 -17.56 -13.81
CA TYR A 411 -16.40 -18.75 -12.96
C TYR A 411 -15.99 -20.00 -13.74
N GLU A 412 -14.99 -20.70 -13.23
CA GLU A 412 -14.58 -22.00 -13.79
C GLU A 412 -15.53 -23.10 -13.29
N GLU A 413 -16.13 -23.87 -14.20
CA GLU A 413 -17.02 -24.99 -13.87
C GLU A 413 -16.26 -26.19 -13.27
N GLY A 414 -14.96 -26.31 -13.56
CA GLY A 414 -14.12 -27.45 -13.16
C GLY A 414 -13.36 -27.29 -11.84
N ILE A 415 -13.69 -26.30 -11.00
CA ILE A 415 -12.91 -26.01 -9.79
C ILE A 415 -12.84 -27.19 -8.81
N ASP A 416 -13.93 -27.96 -8.66
CA ASP A 416 -13.96 -29.16 -7.83
C ASP A 416 -13.03 -30.26 -8.37
N GLU A 417 -12.99 -30.44 -9.69
CA GLU A 417 -12.09 -31.38 -10.34
C GLU A 417 -10.63 -30.96 -10.16
N ILE A 418 -10.32 -29.67 -10.32
CA ILE A 418 -9.00 -29.11 -10.09
C ILE A 418 -8.53 -29.38 -8.65
N CYS A 419 -9.36 -29.08 -7.66
CA CYS A 419 -9.05 -29.35 -6.25
C CYS A 419 -8.83 -30.85 -6.01
N LYS A 420 -9.70 -31.70 -6.57
CA LYS A 420 -9.58 -33.15 -6.46
C LYS A 420 -8.27 -33.68 -7.04
N ILE A 421 -7.87 -33.21 -8.23
CA ILE A 421 -6.61 -33.63 -8.86
C ILE A 421 -5.41 -33.35 -7.94
N ILE A 422 -5.38 -32.17 -7.31
CA ILE A 422 -4.29 -31.78 -6.42
C ILE A 422 -4.27 -32.63 -5.16
N HIS A 423 -5.43 -32.84 -4.53
CA HIS A 423 -5.55 -33.67 -3.33
C HIS A 423 -5.22 -35.15 -3.60
N ASP A 424 -5.69 -35.72 -4.73
CA ASP A 424 -5.39 -37.10 -5.12
C ASP A 424 -3.88 -37.33 -5.37
N ASN A 425 -3.12 -36.25 -5.63
CA ASN A 425 -1.66 -36.27 -5.78
C ASN A 425 -0.91 -35.76 -4.55
N GLY A 426 -1.59 -35.62 -3.39
CA GLY A 426 -0.98 -35.32 -2.09
C GLY A 426 -0.64 -33.85 -1.84
N GLY A 427 -1.01 -32.94 -2.76
CA GLY A 427 -0.85 -31.50 -2.59
C GLY A 427 -1.97 -30.87 -1.73
N GLN A 428 -1.84 -29.58 -1.45
CA GLN A 428 -2.89 -28.73 -0.87
C GLN A 428 -3.34 -27.65 -1.85
N VAL A 429 -4.52 -27.07 -1.66
CA VAL A 429 -5.01 -25.97 -2.51
C VAL A 429 -5.00 -24.68 -1.71
N TYR A 430 -4.25 -23.70 -2.20
CA TYR A 430 -4.33 -22.31 -1.76
C TYR A 430 -5.25 -21.56 -2.72
N MET A 431 -6.35 -21.01 -2.21
CA MET A 431 -7.21 -20.11 -2.98
C MET A 431 -6.83 -18.66 -2.68
N ASP A 432 -6.44 -17.94 -3.72
CA ASP A 432 -6.34 -16.49 -3.71
C ASP A 432 -7.74 -15.87 -3.63
N GLY A 433 -8.01 -15.23 -2.50
CA GLY A 433 -9.30 -14.64 -2.15
C GLY A 433 -9.49 -13.19 -2.62
N ALA A 434 -8.60 -12.63 -3.45
CA ALA A 434 -8.77 -11.26 -3.94
C ALA A 434 -10.12 -11.04 -4.64
N ASN A 435 -10.66 -12.07 -5.29
CA ASN A 435 -11.93 -12.05 -6.01
C ASN A 435 -13.15 -12.51 -5.17
N MET A 436 -13.02 -12.55 -3.83
CA MET A 436 -14.11 -12.97 -2.92
C MET A 436 -15.36 -12.09 -2.98
N ASN A 437 -15.27 -10.87 -3.53
CA ASN A 437 -16.45 -10.01 -3.76
C ASN A 437 -17.48 -10.68 -4.71
N ALA A 438 -17.01 -11.65 -5.50
CA ALA A 438 -17.82 -12.48 -6.37
C ALA A 438 -18.20 -13.85 -5.75
N GLN A 439 -17.93 -14.10 -4.47
CA GLN A 439 -18.23 -15.39 -3.81
C GLN A 439 -19.15 -15.26 -2.58
N GLY A 440 -19.16 -14.13 -1.88
CA GLY A 440 -19.73 -14.02 -0.52
C GLY A 440 -21.26 -14.23 -0.42
N GLN A 441 -21.72 -14.98 0.58
CA GLN A 441 -23.13 -15.36 0.81
C GLN A 441 -24.13 -14.20 1.06
N MET A 442 -23.69 -12.94 1.10
CA MET A 442 -24.63 -11.82 1.14
C MET A 442 -25.30 -11.68 -0.24
N TYR A 443 -26.49 -12.26 -0.35
CA TYR A 443 -27.33 -12.31 -1.55
C TYR A 443 -27.45 -10.97 -2.29
N VAL A 444 -27.42 -9.84 -1.56
CA VAL A 444 -27.51 -8.48 -2.12
C VAL A 444 -26.24 -8.08 -2.88
N THR A 445 -25.05 -8.37 -2.35
CA THR A 445 -23.75 -7.99 -2.92
C THR A 445 -23.43 -8.80 -4.17
N LEU A 446 -23.58 -10.13 -4.10
CA LEU A 446 -23.36 -11.04 -5.24
C LEU A 446 -24.26 -10.72 -6.43
N THR A 447 -25.53 -10.44 -6.14
CA THR A 447 -26.51 -10.09 -7.18
C THR A 447 -26.14 -8.72 -7.75
N SER A 448 -25.97 -7.70 -6.92
CA SER A 448 -25.67 -6.34 -7.40
C SER A 448 -24.41 -6.29 -8.27
N ILE A 449 -23.30 -6.89 -7.84
CA ILE A 449 -22.03 -6.77 -8.59
C ILE A 449 -22.03 -7.51 -9.92
N LYS A 450 -22.59 -8.74 -9.96
CA LYS A 450 -22.73 -9.49 -11.21
C LYS A 450 -23.63 -8.76 -12.19
N HIS A 451 -24.70 -8.14 -11.69
CA HIS A 451 -25.60 -7.34 -12.51
C HIS A 451 -24.91 -6.08 -13.02
N SER A 452 -24.11 -5.38 -12.21
CA SER A 452 -23.34 -4.21 -12.66
C SER A 452 -22.35 -4.56 -13.77
N ALA A 453 -21.49 -5.57 -13.57
CA ALA A 453 -20.51 -5.98 -14.57
C ALA A 453 -21.18 -6.53 -15.85
N SER A 454 -22.16 -7.42 -15.71
CA SER A 454 -22.87 -8.00 -16.86
C SER A 454 -23.66 -6.95 -17.65
N ARG A 455 -24.27 -5.98 -16.96
CA ARG A 455 -24.95 -4.84 -17.60
C ARG A 455 -23.99 -4.01 -18.45
N MET A 456 -22.81 -3.68 -17.90
CA MET A 456 -21.82 -2.92 -18.66
C MET A 456 -21.38 -3.71 -19.90
N VAL A 457 -21.16 -5.02 -19.75
CA VAL A 457 -20.88 -5.92 -20.88
C VAL A 457 -21.96 -5.84 -21.94
N GLU A 458 -23.25 -5.93 -21.57
CA GLU A 458 -24.36 -5.82 -22.54
C GLU A 458 -24.33 -4.53 -23.35
N VAL A 459 -23.96 -3.41 -22.72
CA VAL A 459 -23.86 -2.10 -23.38
C VAL A 459 -22.65 -2.02 -24.29
N VAL A 460 -21.47 -2.50 -23.86
CA VAL A 460 -20.22 -2.32 -24.61
C VAL A 460 -19.92 -3.42 -25.64
N LEU A 461 -20.60 -4.57 -25.59
CA LEU A 461 -20.33 -5.75 -26.44
C LEU A 461 -20.42 -5.45 -27.94
N GLY A 462 -21.28 -4.49 -28.35
CA GLY A 462 -21.39 -4.06 -29.74
C GLY A 462 -20.22 -3.19 -30.24
N HIS A 463 -19.39 -2.69 -29.33
CA HIS A 463 -18.33 -1.72 -29.59
C HIS A 463 -16.94 -2.32 -29.37
N TYR A 464 -16.82 -3.21 -28.39
CA TYR A 464 -15.57 -3.83 -27.96
C TYR A 464 -15.72 -5.35 -27.83
N PRO A 465 -14.72 -6.14 -28.28
CA PRO A 465 -14.68 -7.55 -27.95
C PRO A 465 -14.47 -7.77 -26.45
N ILE A 466 -15.28 -8.63 -25.85
CA ILE A 466 -15.11 -9.09 -24.47
C ILE A 466 -14.33 -10.41 -24.51
N LEU A 467 -13.13 -10.39 -23.92
CA LEU A 467 -12.12 -11.43 -24.18
C LEU A 467 -12.52 -12.79 -23.61
N PHE A 468 -13.06 -12.82 -22.40
CA PHE A 468 -13.48 -14.05 -21.72
C PHE A 468 -14.89 -13.90 -21.16
N ARG A 469 -15.69 -14.97 -21.29
CA ARG A 469 -17.07 -15.06 -20.79
C ARG A 469 -17.33 -16.49 -20.35
N GLY A 470 -18.15 -16.65 -19.31
CA GLY A 470 -18.62 -17.94 -18.83
C GLY A 470 -19.55 -18.64 -19.84
N VAL A 471 -19.97 -19.85 -19.51
CA VAL A 471 -20.74 -20.73 -20.41
C VAL A 471 -22.05 -20.10 -20.90
N ASN A 472 -22.71 -19.28 -20.07
CA ASN A 472 -23.94 -18.57 -20.42
C ASN A 472 -23.71 -17.17 -21.04
N GLY A 473 -22.46 -16.86 -21.44
CA GLY A 473 -22.10 -15.54 -21.97
C GLY A 473 -21.99 -14.44 -20.90
N THR A 474 -22.08 -14.81 -19.62
CA THR A 474 -21.99 -13.90 -18.47
C THR A 474 -20.55 -13.73 -17.98
N VAL A 475 -20.31 -12.69 -17.18
CA VAL A 475 -19.06 -12.47 -16.44
C VAL A 475 -19.32 -12.55 -14.94
N ALA A 476 -18.25 -12.56 -14.13
CA ALA A 476 -18.36 -12.51 -12.67
C ALA A 476 -18.56 -11.06 -12.19
N HIS A 477 -17.63 -10.52 -11.41
CA HIS A 477 -17.62 -9.14 -10.92
C HIS A 477 -16.83 -8.17 -11.80
N GLU A 478 -16.02 -8.70 -12.72
CA GLU A 478 -15.13 -7.95 -13.59
C GLU A 478 -15.09 -8.57 -14.99
N PHE A 479 -14.62 -7.81 -15.98
CA PHE A 479 -14.49 -8.28 -17.36
C PHE A 479 -13.33 -7.59 -18.10
N ILE A 480 -12.89 -8.22 -19.19
CA ILE A 480 -11.75 -7.74 -19.98
C ILE A 480 -12.22 -7.28 -21.37
N VAL A 481 -11.97 -6.01 -21.67
CA VAL A 481 -12.12 -5.41 -22.99
C VAL A 481 -10.83 -5.60 -23.79
N ASP A 482 -10.93 -6.27 -24.93
CA ASP A 482 -9.81 -6.51 -25.83
C ASP A 482 -9.57 -5.31 -26.77
N LEU A 483 -8.45 -4.62 -26.57
CA LEU A 483 -8.04 -3.48 -27.39
C LEU A 483 -6.93 -3.83 -28.40
N ARG A 484 -6.43 -5.08 -28.41
CA ARG A 484 -5.21 -5.45 -29.13
C ARG A 484 -5.34 -5.25 -30.64
N GLY A 485 -6.53 -5.47 -31.20
CA GLY A 485 -6.83 -5.27 -32.62
C GLY A 485 -6.64 -3.81 -33.09
N PHE A 486 -6.88 -2.83 -32.22
CA PHE A 486 -6.86 -1.42 -32.59
C PHE A 486 -5.47 -0.86 -32.85
N LYS A 487 -4.41 -1.56 -32.41
CA LYS A 487 -3.03 -1.21 -32.78
C LYS A 487 -2.80 -1.37 -34.28
N ALA A 488 -3.36 -2.42 -34.87
CA ALA A 488 -3.20 -2.70 -36.30
C ALA A 488 -4.11 -1.81 -37.17
N THR A 489 -5.32 -1.51 -36.70
CA THR A 489 -6.31 -0.76 -37.49
C THR A 489 -6.21 0.76 -37.32
N ALA A 490 -5.84 1.24 -36.12
CA ALA A 490 -5.85 2.65 -35.77
C ALA A 490 -4.56 3.13 -35.07
N GLY A 491 -3.56 2.27 -34.89
CA GLY A 491 -2.35 2.62 -34.13
C GLY A 491 -2.60 2.91 -32.64
N ILE A 492 -3.77 2.54 -32.11
CA ILE A 492 -4.21 2.83 -30.74
C ILE A 492 -3.85 1.68 -29.80
N GLU A 493 -3.32 2.03 -28.64
CA GLU A 493 -2.94 1.08 -27.58
C GLU A 493 -3.80 1.28 -26.32
N ALA A 494 -3.78 0.30 -25.40
CA ALA A 494 -4.56 0.37 -24.16
C ALA A 494 -4.25 1.61 -23.31
N GLU A 495 -3.00 2.08 -23.33
CA GLU A 495 -2.62 3.33 -22.66
C GLU A 495 -3.33 4.54 -23.24
N ASP A 496 -3.54 4.62 -24.57
CA ASP A 496 -4.22 5.74 -25.19
C ASP A 496 -5.68 5.86 -24.70
N VAL A 497 -6.38 4.73 -24.64
CA VAL A 497 -7.74 4.67 -24.09
C VAL A 497 -7.75 5.04 -22.61
N ALA A 498 -6.81 4.50 -21.82
CA ALA A 498 -6.70 4.81 -20.39
C ALA A 498 -6.41 6.29 -20.11
N LYS A 499 -5.55 6.94 -20.91
CA LYS A 499 -5.28 8.37 -20.79
C LYS A 499 -6.45 9.22 -21.29
N ARG A 500 -7.13 8.79 -22.34
CA ARG A 500 -8.30 9.51 -22.87
C ARG A 500 -9.47 9.48 -21.90
N LEU A 501 -9.68 8.41 -21.16
CA LEU A 501 -10.68 8.34 -20.08
C LEU A 501 -10.52 9.44 -19.02
N MET A 502 -9.29 9.93 -18.78
CA MET A 502 -9.06 11.07 -17.88
C MET A 502 -9.74 12.34 -18.38
N ASP A 503 -9.81 12.56 -19.70
CA ASP A 503 -10.53 13.69 -20.27
C ASP A 503 -12.05 13.54 -20.13
N TYR A 504 -12.55 12.31 -20.02
CA TYR A 504 -13.95 11.98 -19.70
C TYR A 504 -14.26 12.01 -18.19
N GLY A 505 -13.27 12.34 -17.35
CA GLY A 505 -13.42 12.43 -15.90
C GLY A 505 -13.33 11.09 -15.18
N PHE A 506 -12.69 10.08 -15.79
CA PHE A 506 -12.52 8.75 -15.21
C PHE A 506 -11.05 8.35 -15.06
N HIS A 507 -10.77 7.57 -14.02
CA HIS A 507 -9.51 6.85 -13.92
C HIS A 507 -9.48 5.70 -14.96
N GLY A 508 -8.32 5.42 -15.53
CA GLY A 508 -8.15 4.26 -16.42
C GLY A 508 -8.37 2.93 -15.67
N PRO A 509 -9.05 1.93 -16.25
CA PRO A 509 -9.17 0.59 -15.66
C PRO A 509 -7.80 -0.10 -15.51
N THR A 510 -7.80 -1.28 -14.92
CA THR A 510 -6.58 -2.10 -14.79
C THR A 510 -6.04 -2.40 -16.18
N MET A 511 -4.80 -1.96 -16.44
CA MET A 511 -4.26 -1.89 -17.79
C MET A 511 -3.24 -2.99 -18.04
N SER A 512 -3.39 -3.71 -19.16
CA SER A 512 -2.43 -4.71 -19.66
C SER A 512 -2.15 -5.88 -18.69
N TRP A 513 -3.04 -6.13 -17.75
CA TRP A 513 -3.04 -7.29 -16.88
C TRP A 513 -4.50 -7.78 -16.68
N PRO A 514 -4.76 -9.09 -16.68
CA PRO A 514 -3.81 -10.21 -16.86
C PRO A 514 -3.34 -10.40 -18.32
N VAL A 515 -3.99 -9.76 -19.30
CA VAL A 515 -3.63 -9.86 -20.72
C VAL A 515 -3.02 -8.55 -21.23
N PRO A 516 -1.77 -8.56 -21.76
CA PRO A 516 -1.15 -7.37 -22.31
C PRO A 516 -1.98 -6.72 -23.43
N GLY A 517 -2.08 -5.39 -23.41
CA GLY A 517 -2.83 -4.63 -24.42
C GLY A 517 -4.35 -4.65 -24.25
N THR A 518 -4.86 -5.01 -23.06
CA THR A 518 -6.29 -5.01 -22.72
C THR A 518 -6.59 -4.08 -21.54
N LEU A 519 -7.87 -3.86 -21.26
CA LEU A 519 -8.35 -3.19 -20.04
C LEU A 519 -9.27 -4.13 -19.26
N MET A 520 -9.02 -4.28 -17.97
CA MET A 520 -9.86 -5.04 -17.05
C MET A 520 -10.66 -4.10 -16.16
N ILE A 521 -11.99 -4.27 -16.19
CA ILE A 521 -12.98 -3.33 -15.64
C ILE A 521 -13.77 -4.05 -14.54
N GLU A 522 -13.78 -3.45 -13.35
CA GLU A 522 -14.58 -3.89 -12.20
C GLU A 522 -15.35 -2.69 -11.62
N PRO A 523 -16.67 -2.60 -11.80
CA PRO A 523 -17.46 -1.45 -11.33
C PRO A 523 -17.79 -1.48 -9.83
N THR A 524 -17.79 -2.66 -9.20
CA THR A 524 -18.33 -2.91 -7.85
C THR A 524 -19.83 -2.67 -7.71
N GLU A 525 -20.36 -3.08 -6.55
CA GLU A 525 -21.77 -2.93 -6.16
C GLU A 525 -22.14 -1.52 -5.66
N SER A 526 -21.15 -0.67 -5.38
CA SER A 526 -21.37 0.66 -4.79
C SER A 526 -21.76 1.72 -5.82
N GLU A 527 -21.52 1.45 -7.10
CA GLU A 527 -21.70 2.43 -8.15
C GLU A 527 -23.13 2.44 -8.69
N SER A 528 -23.67 3.64 -8.86
CA SER A 528 -25.03 3.81 -9.38
C SER A 528 -25.11 3.44 -10.86
N LYS A 529 -26.29 2.99 -11.32
CA LYS A 529 -26.55 2.75 -12.74
C LYS A 529 -26.14 3.95 -13.63
N ALA A 530 -26.41 5.17 -13.17
CA ALA A 530 -26.07 6.38 -13.92
C ALA A 530 -24.54 6.54 -14.09
N GLU A 531 -23.76 6.17 -13.07
CA GLU A 531 -22.30 6.16 -13.12
C GLU A 531 -21.77 5.13 -14.12
N LEU A 532 -22.34 3.91 -14.08
CA LEU A 532 -22.01 2.84 -15.02
C LEU A 532 -22.30 3.25 -16.46
N ASP A 533 -23.47 3.87 -16.68
CA ASP A 533 -23.87 4.35 -18.00
C ASP A 533 -22.93 5.46 -18.50
N ARG A 534 -22.53 6.44 -17.66
CA ARG A 534 -21.53 7.47 -18.04
C ARG A 534 -20.20 6.86 -18.48
N PHE A 535 -19.74 5.83 -17.77
CA PHE A 535 -18.49 5.17 -18.12
C PHE A 535 -18.61 4.37 -19.42
N CYS A 536 -19.75 3.68 -19.63
CA CYS A 536 -20.03 2.99 -20.89
C CYS A 536 -20.12 3.97 -22.06
N ASP A 537 -20.82 5.10 -21.89
CA ASP A 537 -20.92 6.17 -22.89
C ASP A 537 -19.54 6.75 -23.23
N ALA A 538 -18.67 6.93 -22.23
CA ALA A 538 -17.29 7.35 -22.46
C ALA A 538 -16.50 6.33 -23.29
N LEU A 539 -16.62 5.03 -23.00
CA LEU A 539 -16.01 3.98 -23.80
C LEU A 539 -16.57 3.96 -25.23
N ILE A 540 -17.88 4.07 -25.41
CA ILE A 540 -18.52 4.08 -26.73
C ILE A 540 -18.03 5.29 -27.55
N SER A 541 -17.98 6.48 -26.93
CA SER A 541 -17.45 7.70 -27.56
C SER A 541 -15.98 7.52 -27.95
N ILE A 542 -15.16 6.92 -27.09
CA ILE A 542 -13.77 6.57 -27.42
C ILE A 542 -13.70 5.55 -28.57
N ARG A 543 -14.63 4.59 -28.67
CA ARG A 543 -14.70 3.66 -29.80
C ARG A 543 -14.94 4.42 -31.11
N GLU A 544 -15.81 5.43 -31.09
CA GLU A 544 -16.06 6.29 -32.24
C GLU A 544 -14.81 7.10 -32.61
N GLU A 545 -14.08 7.66 -31.64
CA GLU A 545 -12.77 8.31 -31.86
C GLU A 545 -11.77 7.36 -32.55
N ILE A 546 -11.75 6.07 -32.17
CA ILE A 546 -10.94 5.03 -32.84
C ILE A 546 -11.44 4.81 -34.28
N THR A 547 -12.76 4.69 -34.49
CA THR A 547 -13.38 4.52 -35.82
C THR A 547 -13.08 5.70 -36.76
N GLU A 548 -12.97 6.92 -36.24
CA GLU A 548 -12.56 8.08 -37.04
C GLU A 548 -11.14 7.93 -37.59
N ILE A 549 -10.23 7.36 -36.81
CA ILE A 549 -8.86 7.05 -37.26
C ILE A 549 -8.89 5.91 -38.29
N GLU A 550 -9.62 4.82 -38.02
CA GLU A 550 -9.75 3.67 -38.95
C GLU A 550 -10.28 4.09 -40.32
N ASN A 551 -11.18 5.08 -40.36
CA ASN A 551 -11.77 5.62 -41.59
C ASN A 551 -10.96 6.78 -42.20
N GLY A 552 -9.81 7.15 -41.65
CA GLY A 552 -8.95 8.23 -42.14
C GLY A 552 -9.51 9.64 -41.94
N LYS A 553 -10.49 9.82 -41.04
CA LYS A 553 -11.03 11.15 -40.65
C LYS A 553 -10.14 11.87 -39.64
N ALA A 554 -9.35 11.13 -38.87
CA ALA A 554 -8.36 11.65 -37.94
C ALA A 554 -6.98 11.04 -38.23
N ASP A 555 -5.92 11.83 -38.03
CA ASP A 555 -4.54 11.36 -38.23
C ASP A 555 -4.16 10.29 -37.19
N ILE A 556 -3.44 9.26 -37.61
CA ILE A 556 -3.09 8.11 -36.76
C ILE A 556 -2.10 8.46 -35.62
N GLN A 557 -1.26 9.49 -35.80
CA GLN A 557 -0.26 9.92 -34.82
C GLN A 557 -0.66 11.20 -34.08
N ASN A 558 -1.52 12.03 -34.67
CA ASN A 558 -1.93 13.32 -34.14
C ASN A 558 -3.45 13.44 -34.05
N ASN A 559 -4.02 12.71 -33.10
CA ASN A 559 -5.45 12.72 -32.77
C ASN A 559 -5.66 12.95 -31.27
N VAL A 560 -6.92 12.94 -30.85
CA VAL A 560 -7.28 13.24 -29.47
C VAL A 560 -6.87 12.13 -28.50
N LEU A 561 -6.86 10.86 -28.92
CA LEU A 561 -6.40 9.73 -28.12
C LEU A 561 -4.89 9.79 -27.85
N LYS A 562 -4.09 10.03 -28.90
CA LYS A 562 -2.63 10.22 -28.79
C LYS A 562 -2.26 11.50 -28.05
N GLY A 563 -3.11 12.52 -28.13
CA GLY A 563 -2.93 13.79 -27.44
C GLY A 563 -3.28 13.77 -25.94
N ALA A 564 -4.01 12.76 -25.49
CA ALA A 564 -4.49 12.66 -24.12
C ALA A 564 -3.38 12.27 -23.11
N PRO A 565 -3.49 12.70 -21.84
CA PRO A 565 -4.55 13.57 -21.30
C PRO A 565 -4.30 15.07 -21.62
N HIS A 566 -5.35 15.89 -21.54
CA HIS A 566 -5.30 17.32 -21.87
C HIS A 566 -5.34 18.21 -20.61
N PRO A 567 -4.19 18.53 -20.00
CA PRO A 567 -4.15 19.37 -18.81
C PRO A 567 -4.54 20.81 -19.12
N LEU A 568 -5.02 21.54 -18.09
CA LEU A 568 -5.42 22.95 -18.22
C LEU A 568 -4.30 23.82 -18.80
N SER A 569 -3.05 23.56 -18.41
CA SER A 569 -1.89 24.31 -18.91
C SER A 569 -1.63 24.14 -20.42
N MET A 570 -2.08 23.03 -21.02
CA MET A 570 -2.03 22.81 -22.46
C MET A 570 -3.19 23.53 -23.17
N LEU A 571 -4.40 23.45 -22.59
CA LEU A 571 -5.62 24.03 -23.16
C LEU A 571 -5.61 25.56 -23.16
N MET A 572 -4.96 26.16 -22.17
CA MET A 572 -4.84 27.63 -22.01
C MET A 572 -3.63 28.22 -22.73
N GLY A 573 -2.82 27.42 -23.43
CA GLY A 573 -1.66 27.94 -24.18
C GLY A 573 -2.08 28.92 -25.28
N ASP A 574 -1.20 29.85 -25.65
CA ASP A 574 -1.50 30.88 -26.66
C ASP A 574 -1.76 30.29 -28.06
N LYS A 575 -1.08 29.18 -28.39
CA LYS A 575 -1.18 28.50 -29.68
C LYS A 575 -1.83 27.13 -29.51
N TRP A 576 -2.73 26.78 -30.44
CA TRP A 576 -3.32 25.45 -30.54
C TRP A 576 -3.03 24.85 -31.91
N THR A 577 -2.15 23.86 -31.94
CA THR A 577 -1.63 23.23 -33.18
C THR A 577 -2.21 21.83 -33.43
N LYS A 578 -3.15 21.40 -32.59
CA LYS A 578 -3.81 20.09 -32.71
C LYS A 578 -4.95 20.16 -33.73
N PRO A 579 -5.21 19.09 -34.51
CA PRO A 579 -6.22 19.08 -35.58
C PRO A 579 -7.66 18.89 -35.08
N TYR A 580 -7.89 19.02 -33.78
CA TYR A 580 -9.19 18.93 -33.12
C TYR A 580 -9.36 20.12 -32.17
N SER A 581 -10.58 20.49 -31.79
CA SER A 581 -10.80 21.67 -30.96
C SER A 581 -10.39 21.46 -29.49
N ARG A 582 -10.08 22.54 -28.78
CA ARG A 582 -9.88 22.52 -27.32
C ARG A 582 -11.10 22.02 -26.57
N GLU A 583 -12.28 22.40 -27.04
CA GLU A 583 -13.55 21.98 -26.47
C GLU A 583 -13.73 20.47 -26.58
N TYR A 584 -13.41 19.87 -27.73
CA TYR A 584 -13.49 18.43 -27.92
C TYR A 584 -12.45 17.66 -27.08
N ALA A 585 -11.26 18.27 -26.89
CA ALA A 585 -10.24 17.71 -26.01
C ALA A 585 -10.71 17.72 -24.54
N ALA A 586 -11.25 18.83 -24.05
CA ALA A 586 -11.55 19.05 -22.63
C ALA A 586 -12.96 18.62 -22.19
N PHE A 587 -13.96 18.74 -23.06
CA PHE A 587 -15.37 18.50 -22.77
C PHE A 587 -16.00 17.55 -23.81
N PRO A 588 -15.45 16.33 -24.00
CA PRO A 588 -16.02 15.38 -24.96
C PRO A 588 -17.42 14.85 -24.56
N ALA A 589 -17.85 15.08 -23.32
CA ALA A 589 -19.14 14.67 -22.80
C ALA A 589 -19.84 15.82 -22.07
N SER A 590 -21.19 15.81 -22.08
CA SER A 590 -22.00 16.91 -21.53
C SER A 590 -21.87 17.07 -20.01
N TRP A 591 -21.73 15.98 -19.26
CA TRP A 591 -21.60 16.01 -17.79
C TRP A 591 -20.37 16.77 -17.30
N LEU A 592 -19.32 16.84 -18.14
CA LEU A 592 -18.09 17.57 -17.84
C LEU A 592 -18.28 19.07 -17.75
N ARG A 593 -19.37 19.61 -18.31
CA ARG A 593 -19.71 21.04 -18.20
C ARG A 593 -20.23 21.41 -16.82
N THR A 594 -20.72 20.43 -16.06
CA THR A 594 -21.21 20.64 -14.70
C THR A 594 -20.09 20.41 -13.67
N SER A 595 -19.30 19.34 -13.85
CA SER A 595 -18.17 19.02 -12.98
C SER A 595 -17.02 18.49 -13.81
N LYS A 596 -15.87 19.16 -13.75
CA LYS A 596 -14.66 18.79 -14.48
C LYS A 596 -13.49 18.57 -13.52
N PHE A 597 -12.96 17.35 -13.53
CA PHE A 597 -11.65 17.08 -12.96
C PHE A 597 -10.58 17.34 -14.03
N TRP A 598 -9.52 18.08 -13.69
CA TRP A 598 -8.47 18.46 -14.62
C TRP A 598 -7.23 17.59 -14.43
N PRO A 599 -6.76 16.89 -15.48
CA PRO A 599 -5.40 16.37 -15.49
C PRO A 599 -4.41 17.52 -15.21
N THR A 600 -3.44 17.28 -14.33
CA THR A 600 -2.48 18.32 -13.92
C THR A 600 -1.23 18.34 -14.78
N THR A 601 -0.90 17.21 -15.41
CA THR A 601 0.22 17.02 -16.32
C THR A 601 -0.23 16.40 -17.65
N GLY A 602 0.60 16.55 -18.69
CA GLY A 602 0.42 15.81 -19.93
C GLY A 602 0.79 14.34 -19.79
N ARG A 603 0.86 13.62 -20.92
CA ARG A 603 1.28 12.21 -20.90
C ARG A 603 2.73 12.09 -20.42
N VAL A 604 2.97 11.30 -19.37
CA VAL A 604 4.29 11.13 -18.77
C VAL A 604 5.15 10.17 -19.59
N ASP A 605 6.40 10.52 -19.86
CA ASP A 605 7.37 9.64 -20.52
C ASP A 605 7.95 8.62 -19.52
N ASN A 606 7.48 7.38 -19.56
CA ASN A 606 7.96 6.33 -18.65
C ASN A 606 9.42 5.92 -18.93
N VAL A 607 9.85 5.95 -20.19
CA VAL A 607 11.20 5.49 -20.60
C VAL A 607 12.25 6.52 -20.23
N TYR A 608 11.95 7.81 -20.40
CA TYR A 608 12.84 8.89 -19.98
C TYR A 608 13.16 8.80 -18.49
N GLY A 609 12.15 8.65 -17.63
CA GLY A 609 12.33 8.59 -16.17
C GLY A 609 13.15 7.39 -15.72
N ASP A 610 12.96 6.22 -16.32
CA ASP A 610 13.75 5.02 -15.99
C ASP A 610 15.22 5.14 -16.46
N ARG A 611 15.49 5.89 -17.54
CA ARG A 611 16.86 6.19 -18.01
C ARG A 611 17.53 7.29 -17.18
N ASN A 612 16.78 8.27 -16.71
CA ASN A 612 17.25 9.43 -15.96
C ASN A 612 16.72 9.39 -14.53
N LEU A 613 17.06 8.31 -13.82
CA LEU A 613 16.43 8.01 -12.54
C LEU A 613 16.80 9.04 -11.46
N VAL A 614 15.81 9.85 -11.07
CA VAL A 614 15.86 10.74 -9.91
C VAL A 614 14.71 10.37 -8.97
N CYS A 615 15.02 9.92 -7.76
CA CYS A 615 14.05 9.42 -6.77
C CYS A 615 13.97 10.30 -5.51
N THR A 616 14.54 11.50 -5.56
CA THR A 616 14.47 12.52 -4.51
C THR A 616 13.80 13.77 -5.08
N LEU A 617 13.53 14.73 -4.20
CA LEU A 617 13.07 16.06 -4.60
C LEU A 617 14.05 16.68 -5.59
N LEU A 618 13.52 17.36 -6.62
CA LEU A 618 14.34 18.12 -7.56
C LEU A 618 14.88 19.38 -6.88
N PRO A 619 15.99 19.95 -7.36
CA PRO A 619 16.37 21.29 -6.94
C PRO A 619 15.25 22.30 -7.20
N VAL A 620 15.06 23.24 -6.28
CA VAL A 620 14.06 24.34 -6.35
C VAL A 620 14.04 25.03 -7.71
N SER A 621 15.21 25.25 -8.32
CA SER A 621 15.37 25.89 -9.63
C SER A 621 14.73 25.13 -10.80
N GLN A 622 14.36 23.86 -10.58
CA GLN A 622 13.70 22.99 -11.56
C GLN A 622 12.23 22.75 -11.20
N MET A 623 11.73 23.32 -10.11
CA MET A 623 10.36 23.21 -9.66
C MET A 623 9.70 24.57 -9.65
N ALA A 624 9.01 24.91 -10.73
CA ALA A 624 8.37 26.22 -10.92
C ALA A 624 7.45 26.62 -9.75
N GLU A 625 6.76 25.65 -9.13
CA GLU A 625 5.90 25.89 -7.96
C GLU A 625 6.69 26.26 -6.69
N GLU A 626 7.83 25.60 -6.45
CA GLU A 626 8.67 25.86 -5.28
C GLU A 626 9.51 27.11 -5.48
N GLN A 627 9.93 27.39 -6.71
CA GLN A 627 10.56 28.65 -7.06
C GLN A 627 9.62 29.82 -6.83
N ALA A 628 8.34 29.69 -7.17
CA ALA A 628 7.32 30.71 -6.87
C ALA A 628 7.12 30.89 -5.35
N ALA A 629 7.11 29.80 -4.57
CA ALA A 629 6.99 29.85 -3.11
C ALA A 629 8.21 30.44 -2.40
N VAL A 630 9.42 30.26 -2.93
CA VAL A 630 10.66 30.86 -2.39
C VAL A 630 10.77 32.36 -2.73
N THR A 631 10.12 32.80 -3.81
CA THR A 631 10.14 34.21 -4.24
C THR A 631 9.00 35.07 -3.71
N ALA A 632 7.96 34.45 -3.13
CA ALA A 632 6.83 35.12 -2.50
C ALA A 632 7.12 35.37 -1.01
#